data_AF-A0A3C0WRC5-F1
#
_entry.id   AF-A0A3C0WRC5-F1
#
_cell.length_a   1.000
_cell.length_b   1.000
_cell.length_c   1.000
_cell.angle_alpha   90.00
_cell.angle_beta   90.00
_cell.angle_gamma   90.00
#
_symmetry.space_group_name_H-M   'P 1'
#
loop_
_entity.id
_entity.type
_entity.pdbx_description
1 polymer ?
#
loop_
_entity_poly.entity_id
_entity_poly.type
_entity_poly.pdbx_seq_one_letter_code
_entity_poly.pdbx_strand_id
1 'polypeptide(L)'
;MDIKIARWIGRGLCILLFILWGAFFIEHLGFFLMDTGAPPPLTVWLLQILHGFFLLSYLLCLKYERIGSLSLFILALVFFIATAGDQALLFIVISVSPIFFFAYGWIRNLWKGSQATR
;
A
#
# COMPACT_ATOMS: atom_id res chain seq x y z
N MET A 1 -5.86 -7.01 -21.89
CA MET A 1 -5.40 -5.67 -21.44
C MET A 1 -3.95 -5.45 -21.84
N ASP A 2 -3.64 -4.27 -22.39
CA ASP A 2 -2.27 -3.87 -22.72
C ASP A 2 -1.41 -3.68 -21.46
N ILE A 3 -0.10 -3.98 -21.53
CA ILE A 3 0.82 -3.92 -20.38
C ILE A 3 0.97 -2.49 -19.85
N LYS A 4 1.01 -1.48 -20.74
CA LYS A 4 1.10 -0.08 -20.33
C LYS A 4 -0.17 0.34 -19.62
N ILE A 5 -1.33 -0.06 -20.15
CA ILE A 5 -2.63 0.21 -19.51
C ILE A 5 -2.68 -0.39 -18.10
N ALA A 6 -2.28 -1.66 -17.95
CA ALA A 6 -2.26 -2.32 -16.64
C ALA A 6 -1.39 -1.57 -15.62
N ARG A 7 -0.17 -1.18 -16.01
CA ARG A 7 0.73 -0.42 -15.13
C ARG A 7 0.17 0.95 -14.75
N TRP A 8 -0.48 1.65 -15.68
CA TRP A 8 -1.11 2.93 -15.39
C TRP A 8 -2.30 2.79 -14.44
N ILE A 9 -3.11 1.73 -14.57
CA ILE A 9 -4.18 1.43 -13.60
C ILE A 9 -3.58 1.17 -12.22
N GLY A 10 -2.53 0.35 -12.13
CA GLY A 10 -1.83 0.09 -10.86
C GLY A 10 -1.30 1.38 -10.21
N ARG A 11 -0.66 2.27 -10.99
CA ARG A 11 -0.19 3.57 -10.50
C ARG A 11 -1.34 4.48 -10.06
N GLY A 12 -2.42 4.53 -10.83
CA GLY A 12 -3.63 5.29 -10.48
C GLY A 12 -4.22 4.83 -9.15
N LEU A 13 -4.31 3.50 -8.94
CA LEU A 13 -4.75 2.94 -7.67
C LEU A 13 -3.77 3.23 -6.53
N CYS A 14 -2.45 3.19 -6.75
CA CYS A 14 -1.49 3.61 -5.73
C CYS A 14 -1.70 5.06 -5.29
N ILE A 15 -1.94 5.97 -6.24
CA ILE A 15 -2.21 7.39 -5.94
C ILE A 15 -3.52 7.53 -5.17
N LEU A 16 -4.58 6.88 -5.64
CA LEU A 16 -5.89 6.93 -5.00
C LEU A 16 -5.85 6.41 -3.56
N LEU A 17 -5.23 5.25 -3.35
CA LEU A 17 -5.11 4.63 -2.03
C LEU A 17 -4.14 5.38 -1.13
N PHE A 18 -3.06 5.95 -1.67
CA PHE A 18 -2.20 6.86 -0.91
C PHE A 18 -2.97 8.06 -0.37
N ILE A 19 -3.84 8.67 -1.18
CA ILE A 19 -4.68 9.79 -0.74
C ILE A 19 -5.71 9.32 0.29
N LEU A 20 -6.40 8.21 0.03
CA LEU A 20 -7.42 7.66 0.94
C LEU A 20 -6.83 7.34 2.31
N TRP A 21 -5.78 6.51 2.36
CA TRP A 21 -5.13 6.14 3.62
C TRP A 21 -4.36 7.31 4.24
N GLY A 22 -3.84 8.22 3.41
CA GLY A 22 -3.22 9.47 3.86
C GLY A 22 -4.19 10.38 4.61
N ALA A 23 -5.46 10.42 4.19
CA ALA A 23 -6.50 11.15 4.91
C ALA A 23 -6.71 10.59 6.33
N PHE A 24 -6.84 9.26 6.45
CA PHE A 24 -6.91 8.60 7.75
C PHE A 24 -5.64 8.82 8.59
N PHE A 25 -4.45 8.77 7.99
CA PHE A 25 -3.20 9.08 8.69
C PHE A 25 -3.23 10.46 9.34
N ILE A 26 -3.66 11.48 8.59
CA ILE A 26 -3.77 12.86 9.09
C ILE A 26 -4.85 12.97 10.17
N GLU A 27 -5.99 12.31 9.99
CA GLU A 27 -7.07 12.29 10.98
C GLU A 27 -6.60 11.72 12.32
N HIS A 28 -5.89 10.57 12.30
CA HIS A 28 -5.32 9.97 13.50
C HIS A 28 -4.28 10.89 14.16
N LEU A 29 -3.41 11.51 13.35
CA LEU A 29 -2.43 12.46 13.86
C LEU A 29 -3.10 13.67 14.51
N GLY A 30 -4.20 14.17 13.91
CA GLY A 30 -5.01 15.23 14.48
C GLY A 30 -5.57 14.86 15.85
N PHE A 31 -6.15 13.66 15.97
CA PHE A 31 -6.65 13.15 17.25
C PHE A 31 -5.55 13.04 18.32
N PHE A 32 -4.36 12.58 17.95
CA PHE A 32 -3.23 12.42 18.87
C PHE A 32 -2.64 13.73 19.37
N LEU A 33 -2.82 14.81 18.60
CA LEU A 33 -2.32 16.14 18.91
C LEU A 33 -3.37 17.04 19.58
N MET A 34 -4.61 16.58 19.69
CA MET A 34 -5.62 17.27 20.51
C MET A 34 -5.22 17.21 21.98
N ASP A 35 -5.40 18.31 22.71
CA ASP A 35 -5.13 18.37 24.14
C ASP A 35 -6.23 17.66 24.93
N THR A 36 -6.09 16.34 25.04
CA THR A 36 -7.01 15.46 25.78
C THR A 36 -6.54 15.20 27.22
N GLY A 37 -5.57 15.95 27.73
CA GLY A 37 -5.05 15.84 29.10
C GLY A 37 -4.10 14.66 29.37
N ALA A 38 -3.97 13.71 28.43
CA ALA A 38 -2.98 12.64 28.48
C ALA A 38 -2.50 12.27 27.06
N PRO A 39 -1.18 12.11 26.84
CA PRO A 39 -0.65 11.74 25.54
C PRO A 39 -1.02 10.28 25.17
N PRO A 40 -1.17 9.96 23.87
CA PRO A 40 -1.41 8.58 23.45
C PRO A 40 -0.29 7.63 23.87
N PRO A 41 -0.60 6.35 24.14
CA PRO A 41 0.40 5.34 24.45
C PRO A 41 1.47 5.19 23.35
N LEU A 42 2.69 4.78 23.72
CA LEU A 42 3.78 4.55 22.78
C LEU A 42 3.42 3.58 21.64
N THR A 43 2.57 2.59 21.91
CA THR A 43 2.09 1.63 20.90
C THR A 43 1.34 2.32 19.77
N VAL A 44 0.55 3.35 20.08
CA VAL A 44 -0.20 4.14 19.09
C VAL A 44 0.75 4.91 18.18
N TRP A 45 1.81 5.50 18.74
CA TRP A 45 2.85 6.17 17.95
C TRP A 45 3.62 5.22 17.03
N LEU A 46 3.94 4.01 17.50
CA LEU A 46 4.57 2.98 16.67
C LEU A 46 3.67 2.57 15.49
N LEU A 47 2.36 2.40 15.74
CA LEU A 47 1.38 2.11 14.69
C LEU A 47 1.24 3.28 13.70
N GLN A 48 1.31 4.53 14.18
CA GLN A 48 1.30 5.70 13.32
C GLN A 48 2.54 5.77 12.41
N ILE A 49 3.73 5.49 12.96
CA ILE A 49 4.97 5.40 12.17
C ILE A 49 4.86 4.28 11.12
N LEU A 50 4.33 3.12 11.52
CA LEU A 50 4.08 2.00 10.60
C LEU A 50 3.11 2.39 9.48
N HIS A 51 2.05 3.12 9.79
CA HIS A 51 1.14 3.69 8.79
C HIS A 51 1.89 4.62 7.83
N GLY A 52 2.77 5.48 8.34
CA GLY A 52 3.63 6.34 7.51
C GLY A 52 4.48 5.53 6.52
N PHE A 53 5.15 4.46 6.97
CA PHE A 53 5.90 3.57 6.07
C PHE A 53 4.99 2.88 5.06
N PHE A 54 3.80 2.43 5.47
CA PHE A 54 2.80 1.87 4.57
C PHE A 54 2.43 2.87 3.46
N LEU A 55 2.23 4.15 3.78
CA LEU A 55 1.97 5.20 2.77
C LEU A 55 3.17 5.39 1.82
N LEU A 56 4.40 5.41 2.35
CA LEU A 56 5.60 5.53 1.53
C LEU A 56 5.76 4.38 0.52
N SER A 57 5.24 3.19 0.84
CA SER A 57 5.26 2.06 -0.08
C SER A 57 4.43 2.29 -1.36
N TYR A 58 3.33 3.06 -1.28
CA TYR A 58 2.57 3.46 -2.47
C TYR A 58 3.38 4.39 -3.37
N LEU A 59 4.10 5.36 -2.79
CA LEU A 59 5.00 6.24 -3.55
C LEU A 59 6.14 5.44 -4.18
N LEU A 60 6.67 4.45 -3.44
CA LEU A 60 7.71 3.56 -3.94
C LEU A 60 7.23 2.75 -5.15
N CYS A 61 5.97 2.31 -5.17
CA CYS A 61 5.37 1.60 -6.31
C CYS A 61 5.36 2.43 -7.61
N LEU A 62 5.32 3.77 -7.52
CA LEU A 62 5.26 4.63 -8.72
C LEU A 62 6.56 4.56 -9.54
N LYS A 63 7.70 4.40 -8.87
CA LYS A 63 9.03 4.33 -9.51
C LYS A 63 9.60 2.92 -9.53
N TYR A 64 9.46 2.16 -8.45
CA TYR A 64 10.06 0.85 -8.24
C TYR A 64 8.98 -0.20 -7.97
N GLU A 65 8.21 -0.56 -9.01
CA GLU A 65 7.00 -1.41 -8.88
C GLU A 65 7.22 -2.67 -8.02
N ARG A 66 8.33 -3.39 -8.19
CA ARG A 66 8.59 -4.65 -7.48
C ARG A 66 8.91 -4.45 -5.99
N ILE A 67 9.86 -3.58 -5.69
CA ILE A 67 10.29 -3.28 -4.32
C ILE A 67 9.14 -2.60 -3.57
N GLY A 68 8.46 -1.67 -4.25
CA GLY A 68 7.23 -1.03 -3.78
C GLY A 68 6.14 -2.04 -3.43
N SER A 69 5.85 -2.98 -4.33
CA SER A 69 4.80 -4.00 -4.10
C SER A 69 5.14 -4.92 -2.93
N LEU A 70 6.40 -5.36 -2.81
CA LEU A 70 6.83 -6.20 -1.69
C LEU A 70 6.70 -5.44 -0.35
N SER A 71 7.19 -4.20 -0.31
CA SER A 71 7.07 -3.32 0.85
C SER A 71 5.61 -3.08 1.22
N LEU A 72 4.77 -2.75 0.23
CA LEU A 72 3.33 -2.52 0.38
C LEU A 72 2.63 -3.74 0.96
N PHE A 73 2.91 -4.93 0.43
CA PHE A 73 2.30 -6.17 0.92
C PHE A 73 2.66 -6.46 2.38
N ILE A 74 3.95 -6.40 2.74
CA ILE A 74 4.41 -6.67 4.10
C ILE A 74 3.84 -5.63 5.08
N LEU A 75 3.93 -4.35 4.73
CA LEU A 75 3.47 -3.27 5.62
C LEU A 75 1.95 -3.26 5.77
N ALA A 76 1.18 -3.52 4.69
CA ALA A 76 -0.26 -3.66 4.79
C ALA A 76 -0.65 -4.83 5.72
N LEU A 77 0.02 -5.98 5.56
CA LEU A 77 -0.23 -7.15 6.39
C LEU A 77 0.02 -6.84 7.88
N VAL A 78 1.20 -6.31 8.21
CA VAL A 78 1.57 -6.00 9.59
C VAL A 78 0.66 -4.92 10.18
N PHE A 79 0.37 -3.86 9.42
CA PHE A 79 -0.44 -2.74 9.91
C PHE A 79 -1.89 -3.15 10.16
N PHE A 80 -2.57 -3.74 9.18
CA PHE A 80 -4.00 -4.04 9.32
C PHE A 80 -4.28 -5.21 10.25
N ILE A 81 -3.38 -6.20 10.38
CA ILE A 81 -3.51 -7.22 11.43
C ILE A 81 -3.46 -6.57 12.82
N ALA A 82 -2.62 -5.55 13.00
CA ALA A 82 -2.48 -4.88 14.29
C ALA A 82 -3.60 -3.88 14.60
N THR A 83 -4.31 -3.35 13.59
CA THR A 83 -5.23 -2.21 13.78
C THR A 83 -6.69 -2.47 13.41
N ALA A 84 -6.99 -3.43 12.52
CA ALA A 84 -8.31 -3.51 11.88
C ALA A 84 -9.20 -4.66 12.37
N GLY A 85 -8.73 -5.49 13.30
CA GLY A 85 -9.52 -6.60 13.87
C GLY A 85 -10.12 -7.50 12.80
N ASP A 86 -11.44 -7.76 12.89
CA ASP A 86 -12.17 -8.63 11.95
C ASP A 86 -12.15 -8.12 10.50
N GLN A 87 -11.94 -6.81 10.29
CA GLN A 87 -11.91 -6.21 8.94
C GLN A 87 -10.50 -6.22 8.32
N ALA A 88 -9.49 -6.75 9.03
CA ALA A 88 -8.11 -6.75 8.57
C ALA A 88 -7.95 -7.35 7.16
N LEU A 89 -8.58 -8.50 6.90
CA LEU A 89 -8.47 -9.17 5.60
C LEU A 89 -8.99 -8.27 4.46
N LEU A 90 -10.13 -7.60 4.67
CA LEU A 90 -10.73 -6.73 3.67
C LEU A 90 -9.84 -5.53 3.36
N PHE A 91 -9.30 -4.86 4.39
CA PHE A 91 -8.40 -3.72 4.18
C PHE A 91 -7.07 -4.12 3.56
N ILE A 92 -6.54 -5.30 3.89
CA ILE A 92 -5.34 -5.83 3.22
C ILE A 92 -5.62 -6.01 1.73
N VAL A 93 -6.70 -6.72 1.37
CA VAL A 93 -7.05 -6.99 -0.03
C VAL A 93 -7.23 -5.70 -0.83
N ILE A 94 -7.95 -4.72 -0.29
CA ILE A 94 -8.13 -3.41 -0.93
C ILE A 94 -6.78 -2.71 -1.10
N SER A 95 -5.96 -2.69 -0.05
CA SER A 95 -4.69 -1.96 -0.01
C SER A 95 -3.65 -2.52 -0.96
N VAL A 96 -3.63 -3.84 -1.17
CA VAL A 96 -2.68 -4.52 -2.06
C VAL A 96 -3.20 -4.69 -3.48
N SER A 97 -4.41 -4.22 -3.79
CA SER A 97 -5.01 -4.32 -5.13
C SER A 97 -4.15 -3.75 -6.29
N PRO A 98 -3.31 -2.70 -6.12
CA PRO A 98 -2.42 -2.26 -7.20
C PRO A 98 -1.43 -3.34 -7.64
N ILE A 99 -1.02 -4.22 -6.72
CA ILE A 99 -0.04 -5.29 -6.97
C ILE A 99 -0.56 -6.25 -8.05
N PHE A 100 -1.86 -6.52 -8.10
CA PHE A 100 -2.46 -7.37 -9.13
C PHE A 100 -2.16 -6.87 -10.54
N PHE A 101 -2.28 -5.55 -10.75
CA PHE A 101 -2.05 -4.93 -12.05
C PHE A 101 -0.56 -4.94 -12.43
N PHE A 102 0.33 -4.70 -11.47
CA PHE A 102 1.77 -4.81 -11.69
C PHE A 102 2.20 -6.25 -11.98
N ALA A 103 1.70 -7.21 -11.21
CA ALA A 103 1.97 -8.63 -11.40
C ALA A 103 1.53 -9.12 -12.79
N TYR A 104 0.34 -8.72 -13.24
CA TYR A 104 -0.11 -9.00 -14.62
C TYR A 104 0.88 -8.47 -15.67
N GLY A 105 1.37 -7.24 -15.50
CA GLY A 105 2.37 -6.64 -16.39
C GLY A 105 3.68 -7.42 -16.41
N TRP A 106 4.16 -7.90 -15.26
CA TRP A 106 5.39 -8.68 -15.17
C TRP A 106 5.25 -10.06 -15.80
N ILE A 107 4.15 -10.78 -15.53
CA ILE A 107 3.90 -12.13 -16.08
C ILE A 107 3.84 -12.07 -17.62
N ARG A 108 3.17 -11.07 -18.17
CA ARG A 108 3.06 -10.92 -19.64
C ARG A 108 4.40 -10.61 -20.31
N ASN A 109 5.26 -9.82 -19.65
CA ASN A 109 6.61 -9.57 -20.15
C ASN A 109 7.49 -10.83 -20.12
N LEU A 110 7.41 -11.62 -19.05
CA LEU A 110 8.15 -12.89 -18.95
C LEU A 110 7.74 -13.87 -20.05
N TRP A 111 6.43 -13.98 -20.32
CA TRP A 111 5.93 -14.88 -21.35
C TRP A 111 6.37 -14.47 -22.76
N LYS A 112 6.34 -13.17 -23.09
CA LYS A 112 6.87 -12.67 -24.37
C LYS A 112 8.36 -12.96 -24.55
N GLY A 113 9.16 -12.78 -23.49
CA GLY A 113 10.59 -13.09 -23.52
C GLY A 113 10.87 -14.57 -23.82
N SER A 114 10.09 -15.48 -23.24
CA SER A 114 10.21 -16.93 -23.49
C SER A 114 9.87 -17.36 -24.93
N GLN A 115 9.03 -16.61 -25.64
CA GLN A 115 8.68 -16.92 -27.03
C GLN A 115 9.71 -16.41 -28.03
N ALA A 116 10.45 -15.34 -27.69
CA ALA A 116 11.49 -14.76 -28.56
C ALA A 116 12.81 -15.59 -28.57
N THR A 117 12.96 -16.52 -27.63
CA THR A 117 14.13 -17.40 -27.51
C THR A 117 13.88 -18.82 -28.05
N ARG A 118 12.72 -19.06 -28.68
CA ARG A 118 12.37 -20.31 -29.37
C ARG A 118 12.33 -20.06 -30.87
#